data_AF-A0A1F8P8X6-F1
#
_entry.id   AF-A0A1F8P8X6-F1
#
_cell.length_a   1.000
_cell.length_b   1.000
_cell.length_c   1.000
_cell.angle_alpha   90.00
_cell.angle_beta   90.00
_cell.angle_gamma   90.00
#
_symmetry.space_group_name_H-M   'P 1'
#
loop_
_entity.id
_entity.type
_entity.pdbx_description
1 polymer ?
#
loop_
_entity_poly.entity_id
_entity_poly.type
_entity_poly.pdbx_seq_one_letter_code
_entity_poly.pdbx_strand_id
1 'polypeptide(L)'
;MIYFNTSPDKLGEAFVSLKLIPPEAKDEVFFAEEDWLVSDAMCKMWATFARTGDPNIEGLVEWPVYKTATDEYIFIVWPLEVKSGFSQIKFEDAD
;
A
#
# COMPACT_ATOMS: atom_id res chain seq x y z
N MET A 1 -0.53 -11.18 -7.48
CA MET A 1 -0.18 -10.00 -8.28
C MET A 1 -0.77 -8.81 -7.53
N ILE A 2 0.05 -7.94 -6.96
CA ILE A 2 -0.44 -6.80 -6.15
C ILE A 2 -0.72 -5.66 -7.13
N TYR A 3 -1.96 -5.19 -7.16
CA TYR A 3 -2.35 -3.99 -7.90
C TYR A 3 -2.06 -2.77 -7.03
N PHE A 4 -1.11 -1.96 -7.44
CA PHE A 4 -0.94 -0.61 -6.90
C PHE A 4 -1.97 0.26 -7.61
N ASN A 5 -2.97 0.77 -6.88
CA ASN A 5 -3.86 1.79 -7.43
C ASN A 5 -3.10 3.12 -7.44
N THR A 6 -2.33 3.29 -8.50
CA THR A 6 -1.70 4.54 -8.86
C THR A 6 -2.72 5.30 -9.69
N SER A 7 -3.51 6.17 -9.04
CA SER A 7 -4.45 7.07 -9.74
C SER A 7 -3.73 7.73 -10.94
N PRO A 8 -4.24 7.58 -12.17
CA PRO A 8 -3.50 7.96 -13.39
C PRO A 8 -3.13 9.45 -13.42
N ASP A 9 -3.84 10.29 -12.69
CA ASP A 9 -3.66 11.74 -12.69
C ASP A 9 -2.39 12.22 -11.96
N LYS A 10 -1.66 11.32 -11.28
CA LYS A 10 -0.46 11.69 -10.51
C LYS A 10 0.76 10.78 -10.73
N LEU A 11 0.69 9.81 -11.63
CA LEU A 11 1.78 8.84 -11.81
C LEU A 11 2.33 8.84 -13.24
N GLY A 12 3.10 9.89 -13.52
CA GLY A 12 4.20 9.76 -14.44
C GLY A 12 5.36 9.05 -13.71
N GLU A 13 5.65 7.82 -14.12
CA GLU A 13 7.02 7.27 -14.09
C GLU A 13 7.67 7.11 -12.69
N ALA A 14 7.16 6.24 -11.80
CA ALA A 14 7.92 5.89 -10.60
C ALA A 14 7.79 4.41 -10.15
N PHE A 15 7.76 3.49 -11.10
CA PHE A 15 8.22 2.11 -10.87
C PHE A 15 9.59 1.92 -11.53
N VAL A 16 10.53 2.84 -11.28
CA VAL A 16 11.89 2.70 -11.78
C VAL A 16 12.69 1.87 -10.78
N SER A 17 12.95 0.63 -11.20
CA SER A 17 13.96 -0.28 -10.67
C SER A 17 15.17 0.48 -10.13
N LEU A 18 15.49 0.29 -8.85
CA LEU A 18 16.53 0.99 -8.03
C LEU A 18 17.96 0.99 -8.62
N LYS A 19 18.17 0.42 -9.82
CA LYS A 19 19.45 0.38 -10.53
C LYS A 19 19.53 1.30 -11.77
N LEU A 20 18.50 2.07 -12.11
CA LEU A 20 18.48 2.92 -13.31
C LEU A 20 18.07 4.37 -13.03
N ILE A 21 18.42 4.93 -11.86
CA ILE A 21 18.24 6.36 -11.62
C ILE A 21 19.49 7.09 -12.15
N PRO A 22 19.37 7.96 -13.17
CA PRO A 22 20.47 8.78 -13.63
C PRO A 22 20.96 9.68 -12.50
N PRO A 23 22.28 9.92 -12.35
CA PRO A 23 22.83 10.72 -11.25
C PRO A 23 22.27 12.15 -11.18
N GLU A 24 21.74 12.67 -12.28
CA GLU A 24 21.06 13.97 -12.40
C GLU A 24 19.65 14.02 -11.80
N ALA A 25 18.97 12.88 -11.58
CA ALA A 25 17.60 12.82 -11.06
C ALA A 25 17.53 12.78 -9.51
N LYS A 26 18.67 12.92 -8.83
CA LYS A 26 18.77 12.82 -7.36
C LYS A 26 17.96 13.87 -6.60
N ASP A 27 17.65 15.00 -7.23
CA ASP A 27 16.95 16.12 -6.61
C ASP A 27 15.45 16.18 -6.96
N GLU A 28 14.93 15.26 -7.78
CA GLU A 28 13.54 15.31 -8.30
C GLU A 28 12.60 14.24 -7.73
N VAL A 29 13.12 13.24 -7.01
CA VAL A 29 12.27 12.22 -6.36
C VAL A 29 11.84 12.69 -4.97
N PHE A 30 10.75 13.45 -4.92
CA PHE A 30 10.15 13.93 -3.67
C PHE A 30 9.20 12.86 -3.10
N PHE A 31 9.74 11.90 -2.36
CA PHE A 31 8.90 11.11 -1.44
C PHE A 31 8.45 12.00 -0.29
N ALA A 32 7.15 12.05 -0.05
CA ALA A 32 6.60 12.71 1.12
C ALA A 32 6.89 11.87 2.39
N GLU A 33 6.75 12.46 3.57
CA GLU A 33 6.96 11.73 4.84
C GLU A 33 5.99 10.53 4.95
N GLU A 34 4.78 10.72 4.44
CA GLU A 34 3.72 9.73 4.38
C GLU A 34 4.13 8.48 3.57
N ASP A 35 4.90 8.64 2.49
CA ASP A 35 5.36 7.50 1.68
C ASP A 35 6.27 6.57 2.50
N TRP A 36 7.15 7.17 3.32
CA TRP A 36 8.01 6.42 4.23
C TRP A 36 7.21 5.73 5.33
N LEU A 37 6.20 6.40 5.86
CA LEU A 37 5.34 5.85 6.93
C LEU A 37 4.50 4.66 6.44
N VAL A 38 3.92 4.75 5.24
CA VAL A 38 3.21 3.62 4.61
C VAL A 38 4.17 2.46 4.34
N SER A 39 5.35 2.75 3.78
CA SER A 39 6.34 1.72 3.44
C SER A 39 6.81 0.95 4.67
N ASP A 40 7.16 1.66 5.74
CA ASP A 40 7.58 1.07 7.02
C ASP A 40 6.45 0.23 7.66
N ALA A 41 5.23 0.76 7.68
CA ALA A 41 4.07 0.03 8.19
C ALA A 41 3.82 -1.27 7.41
N MET A 42 3.81 -1.20 6.07
CA MET A 42 3.65 -2.38 5.21
C MET A 42 4.72 -3.44 5.44
N CYS A 43 6.00 -3.03 5.46
CA CYS A 43 7.11 -3.95 5.67
C CYS A 43 7.01 -4.67 7.01
N LYS A 44 6.67 -3.94 8.09
CA LYS A 44 6.47 -4.54 9.41
C LYS A 44 5.28 -5.49 9.42
N MET A 45 4.14 -5.10 8.86
CA MET A 45 2.93 -5.94 8.83
C MET A 45 3.22 -7.27 8.13
N TRP A 46 3.96 -7.25 7.02
CA TRP A 46 4.36 -8.46 6.29
C TRP A 46 5.37 -9.30 7.04
N ALA A 47 6.35 -8.68 7.70
CA ALA A 47 7.31 -9.39 8.52
C ALA A 47 6.65 -10.07 9.74
N THR A 48 5.65 -9.42 10.36
CA THR A 48 4.88 -10.00 11.47
C THR A 48 4.02 -11.15 10.96
N PHE A 49 3.27 -10.95 9.88
CA PHE A 49 2.45 -12.00 9.26
C PHE A 49 3.27 -13.24 8.92
N ALA A 50 4.43 -13.07 8.28
CA ALA A 50 5.31 -14.20 7.93
C ALA A 50 5.81 -14.97 9.17
N ARG A 51 5.86 -14.33 10.34
CA ARG A 51 6.38 -14.91 11.58
C ARG A 51 5.30 -15.57 12.43
N THR A 52 4.10 -14.98 12.50
CA THR A 52 3.03 -15.37 13.44
C THR A 52 1.74 -15.81 12.77
N GLY A 53 1.56 -15.50 11.48
CA GLY A 53 0.28 -15.63 10.76
C GLY A 53 -0.69 -14.48 11.02
N ASP A 54 -0.31 -13.48 11.83
CA ASP A 54 -1.12 -12.31 12.17
C ASP A 54 -0.37 -11.03 11.78
N PRO A 55 -0.89 -10.18 10.87
CA PRO A 55 -0.21 -8.96 10.45
C PRO A 55 -0.33 -7.80 11.46
N ASN A 56 -1.10 -7.95 12.55
CA ASN A 56 -1.38 -6.86 13.50
C ASN A 56 -0.14 -6.40 14.26
N ILE A 57 -0.02 -5.08 14.40
CA ILE A 57 1.08 -4.41 15.13
C ILE A 57 0.46 -3.41 16.10
N GLU A 58 0.93 -3.43 17.35
CA GLU A 58 0.53 -2.46 18.37
C GLU A 58 0.79 -1.02 17.89
N GLY A 59 -0.23 -0.17 17.97
CA GLY A 59 -0.14 1.23 17.56
C GLY A 59 -0.48 1.51 16.08
N LEU A 60 -0.72 0.47 15.27
CA LEU A 60 -1.33 0.62 13.94
C LEU A 60 -2.81 0.24 13.98
N VAL A 61 -3.52 0.53 12.89
CA VAL A 61 -4.91 0.09 12.72
C VAL A 61 -4.98 -1.45 12.75
N GLU A 62 -6.00 -1.98 13.40
CA GLU A 62 -6.24 -3.43 13.43
C GLU A 62 -6.62 -3.92 12.04
N TRP A 63 -5.91 -4.91 11.52
CA TRP A 63 -6.25 -5.63 10.32
C TRP A 63 -7.25 -6.75 10.66
N PRO A 64 -8.53 -6.62 10.31
CA PRO A 64 -9.52 -7.64 10.61
C PRO A 64 -9.33 -8.88 9.73
N VAL A 65 -9.58 -10.06 10.30
CA VAL A 65 -9.68 -11.28 9.50
C VAL A 65 -10.81 -11.13 8.50
N TYR A 66 -10.51 -11.33 7.22
CA TYR A 66 -11.50 -11.22 6.16
C TYR A 66 -12.67 -12.18 6.38
N LYS A 67 -13.90 -11.65 6.34
CA LYS A 67 -15.15 -12.40 6.39
C LYS A 67 -16.08 -11.90 5.30
N THR A 68 -16.66 -12.80 4.52
CA THR A 68 -17.61 -12.43 3.44
C THR A 68 -18.81 -11.60 3.94
N ALA A 69 -19.22 -11.79 5.19
CA ALA A 69 -20.35 -11.05 5.77
C ALA A 69 -20.04 -9.56 6.03
N THR A 70 -18.80 -9.23 6.39
CA THR A 70 -18.38 -7.85 6.67
C THR A 70 -17.61 -7.23 5.52
N ASP A 71 -17.01 -8.06 4.67
CA ASP A 71 -16.23 -7.69 3.47
C ASP A 71 -15.16 -6.62 3.78
N GLU A 72 -14.58 -6.73 4.97
CA GLU A 72 -13.60 -5.78 5.51
C GLU A 72 -12.20 -6.05 4.97
N TYR A 73 -11.48 -4.97 4.66
CA TYR A 73 -10.11 -4.99 4.16
C TYR A 73 -9.34 -3.78 4.67
N ILE A 74 -8.02 -3.89 4.69
CA ILE A 74 -7.15 -2.75 4.94
C ILE A 74 -6.89 -2.00 3.64
N PHE A 75 -7.11 -0.69 3.67
CA PHE A 75 -6.75 0.22 2.60
C PHE A 75 -5.41 0.86 2.94
N ILE A 76 -4.39 0.47 2.17
CA ILE A 76 -3.00 0.86 2.42
C ILE A 76 -2.77 2.28 1.89
N VAL A 77 -2.94 3.25 2.78
CA VAL A 77 -2.65 4.67 2.63
C VAL A 77 -2.12 5.21 3.96
N TRP A 78 -1.70 6.48 4.03
CA TRP A 78 -1.38 7.12 5.30
C TRP A 78 -2.45 8.14 5.70
N PRO A 79 -3.01 8.05 6.93
CA PRO A 79 -2.92 6.92 7.86
C PRO A 79 -3.61 5.67 7.31
N LEU A 80 -3.26 4.47 7.80
CA LEU A 80 -3.90 3.22 7.37
C LEU A 80 -5.39 3.21 7.73
N GLU A 81 -6.24 2.74 6.82
CA GLU A 81 -7.70 2.72 6.99
C GLU A 81 -8.26 1.30 6.86
N VAL A 82 -9.30 0.98 7.63
CA VAL A 82 -10.12 -0.23 7.39
C VAL A 82 -11.38 0.18 6.65
N LYS A 83 -11.67 -0.51 5.56
CA LYS A 83 -12.85 -0.30 4.70
C LYS A 83 -13.62 -1.59 4.55
N SER A 84 -14.86 -1.48 4.06
CA SER A 84 -15.70 -2.62 3.70
C SER A 84 -16.14 -2.53 2.25
N GLY A 85 -16.62 -3.64 1.69
CA GLY A 85 -17.14 -3.68 0.33
C GLY A 85 -16.07 -3.93 -0.74
N PHE A 86 -14.97 -4.61 -0.41
CA PHE A 86 -13.93 -4.97 -1.38
C PHE A 86 -14.50 -5.68 -2.61
N SER A 87 -15.47 -6.57 -2.41
CA SER A 87 -16.13 -7.35 -3.48
C SER A 87 -16.89 -6.49 -4.49
N GLN A 88 -17.20 -5.24 -4.15
CA GLN A 88 -17.96 -4.31 -4.97
C GLN A 88 -17.07 -3.30 -5.72
N ILE A 89 -15.76 -3.33 -5.48
CA ILE A 89 -14.81 -2.47 -6.19
C ILE A 89 -14.75 -2.92 -7.64
N LYS A 90 -15.17 -2.04 -8.54
CA LYS A 90 -14.97 -2.19 -9.98
C LYS A 90 -13.61 -1.58 -10.31
N PHE A 91 -12.69 -2.40 -10.80
CA PHE A 91 -11.53 -1.88 -11.50
C PHE A 91 -12.06 -1.44 -12.87
N GLU A 92 -12.14 -0.13 -13.12
CA GLU A 92 -12.37 0.36 -14.47
C GLU A 92 -11.22 -0.14 -15.35
N ASP A 93 -11.59 -0.71 -16.50
CA ASP A 93 -10.67 -1.37 -17.41
C ASP A 93 -9.49 -0.44 -17.71
N ALA A 94 -8.28 -0.92 -17.43
CA ALA A 94 -7.06 -0.24 -17.83
C ALA A 94 -6.98 -0.32 -19.36
N ASP A 95 -7.49 0.73 -20.03
CA ASP A 95 -7.28 1.00 -21.46
C ASP A 95 -5.80 1.29 -21.77
#